data_AF-A0A151BMY4-F1
#
_entry.id   AF-A0A151BMY4-F1
#
_cell.length_a   1.000
_cell.length_b   1.000
_cell.length_c   1.000
_cell.angle_alpha   90.00
_cell.angle_beta   90.00
_cell.angle_gamma   90.00
#
_symmetry.space_group_name_H-M   'P 1'
#
loop_
_entity.id
_entity.type
_entity.pdbx_description
1 polymer ?
#
loop_
_entity_poly.entity_id
_entity_poly.type
_entity_poly.pdbx_seq_one_letter_code
_entity_poly.pdbx_strand_id
1 'polypeptide(L)'
;MRRRRAIILDTTAFIAGFNIPSSNDEVYSVPEVEEELKKSPMARLRLRAAIRDGRLRLREPGSCALRRAVEASREMGDHASLSDVDMRILALAVQLREEGYDPTILTDDFSIQNVAKRLALNYEPLTTHGIKYQLRWTLYCPACRRRYPPDYGFETCIVCGTRLKRKPMSRSRA
;
A
#
# COMPACT_ATOMS: atom_id res chain seq x y z
N MET A 1 -9.49 18.91 -18.71
CA MET A 1 -8.46 17.99 -19.24
C MET A 1 -8.76 16.59 -18.73
N ARG A 2 -8.92 15.60 -19.61
CA ARG A 2 -9.08 14.19 -19.18
C ARG A 2 -7.73 13.72 -18.64
N ARG A 3 -7.66 13.37 -17.35
CA ARG A 3 -6.49 12.69 -16.77
C ARG A 3 -6.39 11.30 -17.37
N ARG A 4 -5.18 10.84 -17.67
CA ARG A 4 -4.95 9.47 -18.15
C ARG A 4 -5.06 8.52 -16.97
N ARG A 5 -5.80 7.43 -17.12
CA ARG A 5 -5.91 6.43 -16.05
C ARG A 5 -4.59 5.67 -15.93
N ALA A 6 -4.11 5.51 -14.71
CA ALA A 6 -2.96 4.70 -14.40
C ALA A 6 -3.36 3.62 -13.38
N ILE A 7 -3.02 2.36 -13.64
CA ILE A 7 -3.31 1.24 -12.74
C ILE A 7 -1.98 0.81 -12.13
N ILE A 8 -1.92 0.71 -10.81
CA ILE A 8 -0.72 0.30 -10.10
C ILE A 8 -0.98 -1.09 -9.51
N LEU A 9 -0.18 -2.05 -9.94
CA LEU A 9 -0.29 -3.44 -9.49
C LEU A 9 0.68 -3.71 -8.35
N ASP A 10 0.10 -4.18 -7.25
CA ASP A 10 0.81 -4.76 -6.11
C ASP A 10 1.07 -6.27 -6.31
N THR A 11 1.96 -6.84 -5.52
CA THR A 11 2.27 -8.28 -5.42
C THR A 11 1.00 -9.12 -5.36
N THR A 12 0.01 -8.68 -4.58
CA THR A 12 -1.31 -9.34 -4.43
C THR A 12 -2.07 -9.46 -5.76
N ALA A 13 -1.98 -8.47 -6.66
CA ALA A 13 -2.62 -8.51 -7.97
C ALA A 13 -2.06 -9.61 -8.88
N PHE A 14 -0.75 -9.82 -8.86
CA PHE A 14 -0.10 -10.87 -9.65
C PHE A 14 -0.41 -12.28 -9.14
N ILE A 15 -0.47 -12.42 -7.81
CA ILE A 15 -0.84 -13.67 -7.15
C ILE A 15 -2.29 -14.03 -7.46
N ALA A 16 -3.21 -13.07 -7.36
CA ALA A 16 -4.62 -13.23 -7.69
C ALA A 16 -4.88 -13.55 -9.18
N GLY A 17 -3.88 -13.33 -10.05
CA GLY A 17 -4.00 -13.57 -11.49
C GLY A 17 -4.82 -12.49 -12.20
N PHE A 18 -4.71 -11.23 -11.73
CA PHE A 18 -5.35 -10.10 -12.38
C PHE A 18 -4.94 -10.02 -13.86
N ASN A 19 -5.93 -10.03 -14.74
CA ASN A 19 -5.71 -9.83 -16.16
C ASN A 19 -5.60 -8.33 -16.43
N ILE A 20 -4.41 -7.90 -16.87
CA ILE A 20 -4.21 -6.53 -17.34
C ILE A 20 -5.23 -6.28 -18.45
N PRO A 21 -6.06 -5.23 -18.36
CA PRO A 21 -7.03 -4.94 -19.41
C PRO A 21 -6.32 -4.52 -20.71
N SER A 22 -7.00 -4.66 -21.84
CA SER A 22 -6.49 -4.23 -23.16
C SER A 22 -6.84 -2.77 -23.47
N SER A 23 -7.35 -2.02 -22.49
CA SER A 23 -7.74 -0.62 -22.61
C SER A 23 -6.52 0.30 -22.71
N ASN A 24 -6.77 1.58 -23.03
CA ASN A 24 -5.78 2.67 -23.04
C ASN A 24 -5.22 3.04 -21.65
N ASP A 25 -5.39 2.17 -20.65
CA ASP A 25 -4.95 2.40 -19.28
C ASP A 25 -3.46 2.06 -19.16
N GLU A 26 -2.68 2.95 -18.55
CA GLU A 26 -1.25 2.71 -18.36
C GLU A 26 -1.03 1.91 -17.07
N VAL A 27 -0.42 0.73 -17.18
CA VAL A 27 -0.19 -0.15 -16.02
C VAL A 27 1.24 -0.05 -15.53
N TYR A 28 1.37 0.16 -14.23
CA TYR A 28 2.62 0.37 -13.53
C TYR A 28 2.80 -0.60 -12.36
N SER A 29 4.05 -0.86 -12.01
CA SER A 29 4.44 -1.47 -10.73
C SER A 29 5.84 -0.99 -10.37
N VAL A 30 6.33 -1.36 -9.19
CA VAL A 30 7.69 -1.01 -8.73
C VAL A 30 8.64 -2.19 -8.95
N PRO A 31 9.94 -1.97 -9.25
CA PRO A 31 10.87 -3.07 -9.50
C PRO A 31 10.95 -4.09 -8.37
N GLU A 32 10.81 -3.65 -7.12
CA GLU A 32 10.91 -4.49 -5.94
C GLU A 32 9.79 -5.54 -5.81
N VAL A 33 8.66 -5.35 -6.51
CA VAL A 33 7.60 -6.37 -6.60
C VAL A 33 8.13 -7.64 -7.27
N GLU A 34 9.05 -7.54 -8.24
CA GLU A 34 9.63 -8.73 -8.87
C GLU A 34 10.40 -9.59 -7.86
N GLU A 35 11.06 -8.94 -6.91
CA GLU A 35 11.86 -9.58 -5.86
C GLU A 35 10.96 -10.31 -4.85
N GLU A 36 9.84 -9.72 -4.44
CA GLU A 36 8.85 -10.39 -3.58
C GLU A 36 8.24 -11.62 -4.25
N LEU A 37 7.98 -11.54 -5.56
CA LEU A 37 7.38 -12.62 -6.32
C LEU A 37 8.31 -13.82 -6.55
N LYS A 38 9.57 -13.79 -6.06
CA LYS A 38 10.46 -14.96 -6.07
C LYS A 38 9.84 -16.20 -5.42
N LYS A 39 9.01 -16.01 -4.40
CA LYS A 39 8.30 -17.10 -3.70
C LYS A 39 7.07 -17.62 -4.48
N SER A 40 6.66 -16.95 -5.54
CA SER A 40 5.49 -17.30 -6.35
C SER A 40 5.84 -17.34 -7.84
N PRO A 41 6.42 -18.46 -8.34
CA PRO A 41 6.95 -18.56 -9.69
C PRO A 41 5.93 -18.21 -10.80
N MET A 42 4.67 -18.59 -10.62
CA MET A 42 3.58 -18.28 -11.56
C MET A 42 3.27 -16.78 -11.61
N ALA A 43 3.19 -16.11 -10.47
CA ALA A 43 2.95 -14.68 -10.40
C ALA A 43 4.12 -13.88 -10.99
N ARG A 44 5.37 -14.32 -10.72
CA ARG A 44 6.57 -13.75 -11.34
C ARG A 44 6.58 -13.92 -12.87
N LEU A 45 6.15 -15.08 -13.37
CA LEU A 45 6.03 -15.33 -14.80
C LEU A 45 5.03 -14.36 -15.46
N ARG A 46 3.88 -14.12 -14.82
CA ARG A 46 2.88 -13.15 -15.30
C ARG A 46 3.43 -11.72 -15.36
N LEU A 47 4.11 -11.29 -14.30
CA LEU A 47 4.77 -9.98 -14.26
C LEU A 47 5.74 -9.83 -15.45
N ARG A 48 6.65 -10.81 -15.63
CA ARG A 48 7.64 -10.77 -16.72
C ARG A 48 7.02 -10.80 -18.11
N ALA A 49 5.96 -11.58 -18.30
CA ALA A 49 5.21 -11.59 -19.55
C ALA A 49 4.59 -10.22 -19.85
N ALA A 50 3.93 -9.61 -18.86
CA ALA A 50 3.34 -8.28 -18.99
C ALA A 50 4.37 -7.18 -19.34
N ILE A 51 5.57 -7.26 -18.74
CA ILE A 51 6.68 -6.35 -19.07
C ILE A 51 7.16 -6.57 -20.51
N ARG A 52 7.39 -7.82 -20.91
CA ARG A 52 7.85 -8.19 -22.26
C ARG A 52 6.86 -7.74 -23.33
N ASP A 53 5.57 -7.90 -23.06
CA ASP A 53 4.49 -7.53 -23.98
C ASP A 53 4.23 -6.00 -24.00
N GLY A 54 4.98 -5.22 -23.23
CA GLY A 54 4.84 -3.76 -23.13
C GLY A 54 3.55 -3.30 -22.43
N ARG A 55 2.84 -4.23 -21.80
CA ARG A 55 1.55 -3.98 -21.12
C ARG A 55 1.72 -3.45 -19.70
N LEU A 56 2.91 -3.63 -19.10
CA LEU A 56 3.27 -3.13 -17.78
C LEU A 56 4.63 -2.46 -17.80
N ARG A 57 4.75 -1.33 -17.09
CA ARG A 57 6.01 -0.61 -16.91
C ARG A 57 6.45 -0.61 -15.46
N LEU A 58 7.68 -1.07 -15.21
CA LEU A 58 8.29 -0.90 -13.89
C LEU A 58 8.80 0.53 -13.75
N ARG A 59 8.47 1.17 -12.63
CA ARG A 59 8.84 2.56 -12.36
C ARG A 59 9.19 2.77 -10.90
N GLU A 60 10.35 3.36 -10.66
CA GLU A 60 10.75 3.77 -9.32
C GLU A 60 10.13 5.12 -8.94
N PRO A 61 9.61 5.25 -7.70
CA PRO A 61 9.13 6.53 -7.20
C PRO A 61 10.29 7.46 -6.81
N GLY A 62 10.11 8.75 -7.03
CA GLY A 62 11.03 9.79 -6.59
C GLY A 62 11.04 9.97 -5.06
N SER A 63 12.13 10.50 -4.53
CA SER A 63 12.33 10.72 -3.09
C SER A 63 11.32 11.68 -2.45
N CYS A 64 10.77 12.63 -3.21
CA CYS A 64 9.69 13.51 -2.75
C CYS A 64 8.41 12.73 -2.46
N ALA A 65 7.99 11.89 -3.42
CA ALA A 65 6.79 11.08 -3.29
C ALA A 65 6.92 10.02 -2.18
N LEU A 66 8.12 9.45 -2.02
CA LEU A 66 8.43 8.55 -0.90
C LEU A 66 8.26 9.23 0.46
N ARG A 67 8.80 10.45 0.63
CA ARG A 67 8.62 11.21 1.88
C ARG A 67 7.15 11.45 2.19
N ARG A 68 6.36 11.87 1.20
CA ARG A 68 4.92 12.08 1.37
C ARG A 68 4.18 10.81 1.78
N ALA A 69 4.53 9.67 1.19
CA ALA A 69 3.94 8.38 1.57
C ALA A 69 4.29 8.02 3.02
N VAL A 70 5.56 8.20 3.44
CA VAL A 70 6.03 7.92 4.80
C VAL A 70 5.33 8.80 5.83
N GLU A 71 5.19 10.10 5.55
CA GLU A 71 4.48 11.02 6.44
C GLU A 71 3.02 10.58 6.63
N ALA A 72 2.32 10.27 5.53
CA ALA A 72 0.94 9.80 5.59
C ALA A 72 0.78 8.47 6.32
N SER A 73 1.72 7.52 6.14
CA SER A 73 1.65 6.22 6.84
C SER A 73 1.90 6.35 8.33
N ARG A 74 2.78 7.27 8.75
CA ARG A 74 3.02 7.58 10.17
C ARG A 74 1.81 8.23 10.82
N GLU A 75 1.15 9.18 10.14
CA GLU A 75 -0.07 9.81 10.63
C GLU A 75 -1.22 8.81 10.84
N MET A 76 -1.36 7.83 9.93
CA MET A 76 -2.38 6.78 10.05
C MET A 76 -2.03 5.72 11.10
N GLY A 77 -0.75 5.63 11.45
CA GLY A 77 -0.20 4.63 12.35
C GLY A 77 0.02 3.26 11.72
N ASP A 78 -0.03 3.20 10.40
CA ASP A 78 0.14 1.97 9.60
C ASP A 78 1.59 1.78 9.14
N HIS A 79 2.49 2.75 9.37
CA HIS A 79 3.88 2.68 8.93
C HIS A 79 4.61 1.40 9.36
N ALA A 80 4.47 0.97 10.62
CA ALA A 80 5.13 -0.24 11.10
C ALA A 80 4.52 -1.57 10.59
N SER A 81 3.39 -1.51 9.88
CA SER A 81 2.77 -2.68 9.22
C SER A 81 3.00 -2.72 7.71
N LEU A 82 3.47 -1.62 7.11
CA LEU A 82 3.76 -1.53 5.69
C LEU A 82 5.20 -1.94 5.43
N SER A 83 5.41 -2.78 4.43
CA SER A 83 6.74 -3.11 3.92
C SER A 83 7.33 -1.96 3.10
N ASP A 84 8.63 -2.04 2.81
CA ASP A 84 9.29 -1.09 1.92
C ASP A 84 8.69 -1.10 0.50
N VAL A 85 8.15 -2.24 0.04
CA VAL A 85 7.49 -2.37 -1.26
C VAL A 85 6.15 -1.64 -1.26
N ASP A 86 5.35 -1.81 -0.21
CA ASP A 86 4.07 -1.12 -0.05
C ASP A 86 4.25 0.41 -0.02
N MET A 87 5.29 0.88 0.68
CA MET A 87 5.65 2.29 0.75
C MET A 87 6.02 2.84 -0.63
N ARG A 88 6.74 2.08 -1.45
CA ARG A 88 7.09 2.47 -2.82
C ARG A 88 5.88 2.48 -3.76
N ILE A 89 4.96 1.53 -3.62
CA ILE A 89 3.70 1.52 -4.39
C ILE A 89 2.86 2.77 -4.08
N LEU A 90 2.70 3.10 -2.80
CA LEU A 90 2.00 4.32 -2.37
C LEU A 90 2.69 5.58 -2.90
N ALA A 91 4.02 5.62 -2.84
CA ALA A 91 4.80 6.74 -3.37
C ALA A 91 4.65 6.88 -4.89
N LEU A 92 4.68 5.77 -5.65
CA LEU A 92 4.48 5.79 -7.08
C LEU A 92 3.10 6.35 -7.45
N ALA A 93 2.07 5.99 -6.69
CA ALA A 93 0.72 6.54 -6.86
C ALA A 93 0.68 8.05 -6.60
N VAL A 94 1.34 8.54 -5.55
CA VAL A 94 1.46 9.98 -5.30
C VAL A 94 2.11 10.69 -6.48
N GLN A 95 3.23 10.16 -6.98
CA GLN A 95 3.97 10.75 -8.08
C GLN A 95 3.16 10.78 -9.38
N LEU A 96 2.52 9.66 -9.75
CA LEU A 96 1.70 9.60 -10.97
C LEU A 96 0.56 10.63 -10.94
N ARG A 97 -0.05 10.84 -9.78
CA ARG A 97 -1.07 11.89 -9.63
C ARG A 97 -0.50 13.29 -9.85
N GLU A 98 0.69 13.59 -9.34
CA GLU A 98 1.37 14.87 -9.56
C GLU A 98 1.69 15.10 -11.04
N GLU A 99 1.99 14.03 -11.77
CA GLU A 99 2.24 14.04 -13.21
C GLU A 99 0.96 14.13 -14.07
N GLY A 100 -0.21 14.24 -13.43
CA GLY A 100 -1.49 14.43 -14.11
C GLY A 100 -2.22 13.15 -14.49
N TYR A 101 -1.77 11.99 -14.01
CA TYR A 101 -2.52 10.74 -14.12
C TYR A 101 -3.63 10.67 -13.07
N ASP A 102 -4.55 9.73 -13.27
CA ASP A 102 -5.54 9.31 -12.30
C ASP A 102 -5.19 7.89 -11.81
N PRO A 103 -4.28 7.77 -10.82
CA PRO A 103 -3.76 6.49 -10.38
C PRO A 103 -4.75 5.73 -9.50
N THR A 104 -4.90 4.44 -9.77
CA THR A 104 -5.69 3.48 -8.98
C THR A 104 -4.80 2.32 -8.56
N ILE A 105 -4.68 2.10 -7.25
CA ILE A 105 -3.89 1.00 -6.69
C ILE A 105 -4.78 -0.24 -6.60
N LEU A 106 -4.37 -1.34 -7.23
CA LEU A 106 -5.04 -2.63 -7.07
C LEU A 106 -4.38 -3.41 -5.93
N THR A 107 -5.08 -3.54 -4.82
CA THR A 107 -4.57 -4.22 -3.62
C THR A 107 -5.70 -4.69 -2.71
N ASP A 108 -5.53 -5.85 -2.10
CA ASP A 108 -6.39 -6.34 -1.03
C ASP A 108 -5.83 -6.02 0.38
N ASP A 109 -4.69 -5.31 0.50
CA ASP A 109 -4.09 -4.95 1.79
C ASP A 109 -4.77 -3.72 2.42
N PHE A 110 -5.33 -3.92 3.62
CA PHE A 110 -6.02 -2.87 4.38
C PHE A 110 -5.13 -1.67 4.76
N SER A 111 -3.85 -1.91 5.03
CA SER A 111 -2.86 -0.88 5.40
C SER A 111 -2.59 0.04 4.20
N ILE A 112 -2.43 -0.54 3.00
CA ILE A 112 -2.24 0.24 1.77
C ILE A 112 -3.47 1.10 1.50
N GLN A 113 -4.67 0.50 1.55
CA GLN A 113 -5.91 1.21 1.27
C GLN A 113 -6.19 2.35 2.29
N ASN A 114 -5.85 2.17 3.57
CA ASN A 114 -5.94 3.21 4.60
C ASN A 114 -5.07 4.44 4.26
N VAL A 115 -3.79 4.20 3.93
CA VAL A 115 -2.85 5.28 3.59
C VAL A 115 -3.20 5.91 2.25
N ALA A 116 -3.60 5.12 1.25
CA ALA A 116 -4.09 5.60 -0.04
C ALA A 116 -5.27 6.58 0.15
N LYS A 117 -6.23 6.23 1.02
CA LYS A 117 -7.35 7.12 1.31
C LYS A 117 -6.92 8.42 2.00
N ARG A 118 -5.97 8.36 2.95
CA ARG A 118 -5.39 9.57 3.60
C ARG A 118 -4.70 10.48 2.58
N LEU A 119 -4.04 9.87 1.60
CA LEU A 119 -3.39 10.55 0.49
C LEU A 119 -4.37 11.01 -0.60
N ALA A 120 -5.67 10.71 -0.52
CA ALA A 120 -6.68 10.94 -1.54
C ALA A 120 -6.33 10.29 -2.90
N LEU A 121 -5.86 9.05 -2.84
CA LEU A 121 -5.58 8.19 -4.00
C LEU A 121 -6.71 7.17 -4.17
N ASN A 122 -6.99 6.80 -5.42
CA ASN A 122 -7.96 5.75 -5.71
C ASN A 122 -7.32 4.38 -5.44
N TYR A 123 -8.12 3.45 -4.98
CA TYR A 123 -7.74 2.04 -4.86
C TYR A 123 -8.96 1.18 -5.19
N GLU A 124 -8.70 -0.01 -5.72
CA GLU A 124 -9.74 -1.01 -5.97
C GLU A 124 -9.27 -2.36 -5.40
N PRO A 125 -10.14 -3.04 -4.63
CA PRO A 125 -9.86 -4.40 -4.18
C PRO A 125 -9.92 -5.38 -5.36
N LEU A 126 -9.20 -6.49 -5.27
CA LEU A 126 -9.12 -7.48 -6.34
C LEU A 126 -10.16 -8.58 -6.18
N THR A 127 -10.23 -9.17 -4.99
CA THR A 127 -11.10 -10.31 -4.69
C THR A 127 -12.13 -10.02 -3.59
N THR A 128 -11.91 -8.95 -2.82
CA THR A 128 -12.74 -8.60 -1.66
C THR A 128 -13.71 -7.45 -1.96
N HIS A 129 -14.77 -7.28 -1.15
CA HIS A 129 -15.74 -6.17 -1.28
C HIS A 129 -15.18 -4.78 -0.88
N GLY A 130 -13.85 -4.61 -0.82
CA GLY A 130 -13.18 -3.37 -0.44
C GLY A 130 -13.30 -3.01 1.05
N ILE A 131 -12.61 -1.94 1.45
CA ILE A 131 -12.73 -1.39 2.80
C ILE A 131 -14.15 -0.85 3.03
N LYS A 132 -14.81 -1.34 4.09
CA LYS A 132 -16.08 -0.80 4.60
C LYS A 132 -15.88 0.31 5.65
N TYR A 133 -14.73 0.33 6.33
CA TYR A 133 -14.45 1.25 7.43
C TYR A 133 -12.96 1.60 7.49
N GLN A 134 -12.62 2.87 7.62
CA GLN A 134 -11.27 3.28 7.98
C GLN A 134 -11.04 3.09 9.47
N LEU A 135 -9.93 2.43 9.80
CA LEU A 135 -9.52 2.19 11.18
C LEU A 135 -8.19 2.91 11.44
N ARG A 136 -8.19 3.82 12.41
CA ARG A 136 -6.94 4.38 12.96
C ARG A 136 -6.48 3.51 14.11
N TRP A 137 -5.26 3.00 14.08
CA TRP A 137 -4.75 2.11 15.11
C TRP A 137 -4.00 2.87 16.20
N THR A 138 -4.01 2.33 17.42
CA THR A 138 -3.14 2.80 18.50
C THR A 138 -2.46 1.62 19.16
N LEU A 139 -1.17 1.76 19.43
CA LEU A 139 -0.40 0.79 20.18
C LEU A 139 -0.67 1.00 21.68
N TYR A 140 -0.93 -0.08 22.42
CA TYR A 140 -1.23 -0.01 23.85
C TYR A 140 -0.69 -1.22 24.61
N CYS A 141 -0.40 -1.03 25.89
CA CYS A 141 -0.08 -2.12 26.79
C CYS A 141 -1.37 -2.73 27.36
N PRO A 142 -1.59 -4.05 27.26
CA PRO A 142 -2.79 -4.69 27.82
C PRO A 142 -2.78 -4.74 29.36
N ALA A 143 -1.61 -4.72 30.01
CA ALA A 143 -1.49 -4.78 31.46
C ALA A 143 -1.67 -3.40 32.11
N CYS A 144 -0.80 -2.43 31.80
CA CYS A 144 -0.84 -1.10 32.41
C CYS A 144 -1.71 -0.08 31.65
N ARG A 145 -2.33 -0.47 30.52
CA ARG A 145 -3.19 0.38 29.66
C ARG A 145 -2.52 1.62 29.05
N ARG A 146 -1.20 1.78 29.18
CA ARG A 146 -0.45 2.87 28.56
C ARG A 146 -0.56 2.82 27.04
N ARG A 147 -0.75 3.99 26.42
CA ARG A 147 -0.79 4.15 24.96
C ARG A 147 0.58 4.59 24.46
N TYR A 148 0.92 4.13 23.27
CA TYR A 148 2.18 4.40 22.59
C TYR A 148 1.90 4.99 21.21
N PRO A 149 2.79 5.87 20.72
CA PRO A 149 2.70 6.36 19.37
C PRO A 149 3.00 5.21 18.37
N PRO A 150 2.54 5.31 17.10
CA PRO A 150 2.63 4.20 16.15
C PRO A 150 4.05 3.82 15.72
N ASP A 151 4.98 4.76 15.84
CA ASP A 151 6.41 4.68 15.55
C ASP A 151 7.25 4.26 16.77
N TYR A 152 6.62 3.83 17.85
CA TYR A 152 7.31 3.31 19.03
C TYR A 152 8.07 2.03 18.71
N GLY A 153 9.40 2.11 18.66
CA GLY A 153 10.30 1.07 18.17
C GLY A 153 10.51 -0.15 19.08
N PHE A 154 9.72 -0.33 20.14
CA PHE A 154 9.84 -1.48 21.04
C PHE A 154 8.56 -2.31 21.09
N GLU A 155 8.70 -3.64 21.08
CA GLU A 155 7.56 -4.55 21.22
C GLU A 155 7.02 -4.65 22.66
N THR A 156 7.75 -4.11 23.63
CA THR A 156 7.43 -4.23 25.06
C THR A 156 7.16 -2.87 25.72
N CYS A 157 6.32 -2.90 26.73
CA CYS A 157 5.98 -1.74 27.54
C CYS A 157 7.16 -1.30 28.42
N ILE A 158 7.65 -0.07 28.26
CA ILE A 158 8.68 0.51 29.16
C ILE A 158 8.28 0.57 30.65
N VAL A 159 6.99 0.45 30.96
CA VAL A 159 6.50 0.56 32.35
C VAL A 159 6.43 -0.80 33.05
N CYS A 160 6.02 -1.85 32.33
CA CYS A 160 5.72 -3.15 32.96
C CYS A 160 6.24 -4.36 32.18
N GLY A 161 7.03 -4.16 31.13
CA GLY A 161 7.64 -5.22 30.32
C GLY A 161 6.67 -6.06 29.48
N THR A 162 5.35 -5.88 29.64
CA THR A 162 4.34 -6.65 28.89
C THR A 162 4.38 -6.32 27.40
N ARG A 163 4.22 -7.33 26.54
CA ARG A 163 4.17 -7.17 25.08
C ARG A 163 2.99 -6.28 24.66
N LEU A 164 3.26 -5.30 23.81
CA LEU A 164 2.29 -4.33 23.33
C LEU A 164 1.33 -4.97 22.32
N LYS A 165 0.10 -4.46 22.27
CA LYS A 165 -0.94 -4.86 21.32
C LYS A 165 -1.48 -3.64 20.61
N ARG A 166 -2.07 -3.85 19.43
CA ARG A 166 -2.78 -2.80 18.68
C ARG A 166 -4.28 -2.87 18.97
N LYS A 167 -4.93 -1.71 19.05
CA LYS A 167 -6.41 -1.61 19.08
C LYS A 167 -6.88 -0.49 18.16
N PRO A 168 -8.06 -0.61 17.54
CA PRO A 168 -8.63 0.47 16.75
C PRO A 168 -9.04 1.62 17.68
N MET A 169 -8.51 2.81 17.41
CA MET A 169 -8.79 4.05 18.15
C MET A 169 -10.04 4.75 17.64
N SER A 170 -10.26 4.73 16.33
CA SER A 170 -11.44 5.31 15.69
C SER A 170 -11.86 4.49 14.49
N ARG A 171 -13.17 4.45 14.25
CA ARG A 171 -13.80 3.81 13.11
C ARG A 171 -14.62 4.86 12.37
N SER A 172 -14.20 5.24 11.18
CA SER A 172 -15.01 6.07 10.28
C SER A 172 -15.52 5.22 9.12
N ARG A 173 -16.74 5.50 8.64
CA ARG A 173 -17.23 4.86 7.42
C ARG A 173 -16.33 5.25 6.24
N ALA A 174 -15.99 4.25 5.45
CA ALA A 174 -15.14 4.44 4.29
C ALA A 174 -15.91 5.11 3.15
#